data_AF-A0A7L3LY82-F1
#
_entry.id   AF-A0A7L3LY82-F1
#
_cell.length_a   1.000
_cell.length_b   1.000
_cell.length_c   1.000
_cell.angle_alpha   90.00
_cell.angle_beta   90.00
_cell.angle_gamma   90.00
#
_symmetry.space_group_name_H-M   'P 1'
#
loop_
_entity.id
_entity.type
_entity.pdbx_description
1 polymer ?
#
loop_
_entity_poly.entity_id
_entity_poly.type
_entity_poly.pdbx_seq_one_letter_code
_entity_poly.pdbx_strand_id
1 'polypeptide(L)'
;GSVAKPHIIVAGAATWSIKIHNGSNEALTQYKINISSIAPLLEKLAKSSDVYWVLQDPVYEDMLSDSRKMITNEKIDAYNEAAVRILNSSSRNSKAKVKVFSVSKLIAQETIMKSVDGLHLPESSRDTNAMILMNVYCNKIMKPIDGSCCQPQPPLTLIQKLAFCFFTLSFIGYLIISLVHRNNFRKNKSITDLESGEEKKPAISTHNASTLEMLLHSFCKLGLIMTYFYLCDRANLFMKENKFYTHASFFIPIVYILVLGVFYTENTKETKVLNREQTDEWKGWMQLVILIYHISGASTFLPVYMHIRVLVAAYLFQTGYGHFSYFWLKGDFGVYRVCQVLFRLNFLVVVLCIVMDRPYQFYYFVPLVTVWFMIIYATLAIWPQIVQKKANGNCLWHLGLLLKLLCLLTCIYFLSYSQ
;
A
#
# COMPACT_ATOMS: atom_id res chain seq x y z
N GLY A 1 -9.96 -33.85 -13.71
CA GLY A 1 -9.50 -32.48 -13.39
C GLY A 1 -9.99 -31.55 -14.47
N SER A 2 -10.58 -30.41 -14.11
CA SER A 2 -10.95 -29.39 -15.10
C SER A 2 -9.68 -28.80 -15.70
N VAL A 3 -9.43 -29.04 -16.98
CA VAL A 3 -8.34 -28.40 -17.71
C VAL A 3 -8.54 -26.88 -17.62
N ALA A 4 -7.57 -26.18 -17.06
CA ALA A 4 -7.61 -24.73 -16.93
C ALA A 4 -7.71 -24.10 -18.33
N LYS A 5 -8.73 -23.27 -18.55
CA LYS A 5 -8.90 -22.55 -19.81
C LYS A 5 -7.98 -21.32 -19.80
N PRO A 6 -7.32 -20.98 -20.91
CA PRO A 6 -6.52 -19.76 -21.00
C PRO A 6 -7.43 -18.52 -20.89
N HIS A 7 -6.98 -17.50 -20.15
CA HIS A 7 -7.70 -16.22 -20.06
C HIS A 7 -7.45 -15.33 -21.27
N ILE A 8 -6.24 -15.41 -21.85
CA ILE A 8 -5.80 -14.68 -23.03
C ILE A 8 -5.23 -15.67 -24.03
N ILE A 9 -5.57 -15.51 -25.30
CA ILE A 9 -4.98 -16.25 -26.41
C ILE A 9 -4.43 -15.23 -27.40
N VAL A 10 -3.14 -15.32 -27.69
CA VAL A 10 -2.45 -14.47 -28.67
C VAL A 10 -1.99 -15.36 -29.80
N ALA A 11 -2.47 -15.11 -31.01
CA ALA A 11 -2.16 -15.88 -32.19
C ALA A 11 -1.76 -14.97 -33.35
N GLY A 12 -0.86 -15.44 -34.22
CA GLY A 12 -0.48 -14.73 -35.44
C GLY A 12 0.34 -15.67 -36.32
N ALA A 13 0.17 -15.57 -37.63
CA ALA A 13 0.91 -16.39 -38.59
C ALA A 13 0.94 -15.70 -39.95
N ALA A 14 2.10 -15.65 -40.61
CA ALA A 14 2.19 -15.56 -42.07
C ALA A 14 3.63 -15.82 -42.57
N THR A 15 4.63 -15.27 -41.86
CA THR A 15 6.03 -15.22 -42.31
C THR A 15 6.62 -16.58 -42.68
N TRP A 16 6.31 -17.63 -41.92
CA TRP A 16 6.70 -19.00 -42.27
C TRP A 16 6.01 -19.55 -43.52
N SER A 17 4.72 -19.25 -43.73
CA SER A 17 4.00 -19.64 -44.94
C SER A 17 4.60 -18.96 -46.17
N ILE A 18 4.94 -17.67 -46.06
CA ILE A 18 5.63 -16.92 -47.12
C ILE A 18 7.00 -17.55 -47.40
N LYS A 19 7.78 -17.85 -46.36
CA LYS A 19 9.13 -18.44 -46.51
C LYS A 19 9.09 -19.83 -47.17
N ILE A 20 8.29 -20.74 -46.65
CA ILE A 20 8.26 -22.16 -47.08
C ILE A 20 7.79 -22.28 -48.52
N HIS A 21 6.87 -21.41 -48.95
CA HIS A 21 6.30 -21.45 -50.29
C HIS A 21 6.83 -20.33 -51.20
N ASN A 22 8.00 -19.77 -50.88
CA ASN A 22 8.68 -18.78 -51.71
C ASN A 22 7.80 -17.57 -52.12
N GLY A 23 6.89 -17.14 -51.24
CA GLY A 23 6.00 -16.00 -51.48
C GLY A 23 4.94 -16.21 -52.58
N SER A 24 4.61 -17.47 -52.91
CA SER A 24 3.68 -17.79 -54.00
C SER A 24 2.25 -17.32 -53.74
N ASN A 25 1.50 -17.03 -54.82
CA ASN A 25 0.10 -16.60 -54.71
C ASN A 25 -0.83 -17.78 -54.35
N GLU A 26 -0.42 -19.00 -54.69
CA GLU A 26 -1.08 -20.24 -54.29
C GLU A 26 -1.02 -20.39 -52.76
N ALA A 27 0.12 -20.08 -52.13
CA ALA A 27 0.28 -20.12 -50.68
C ALA A 27 -0.59 -19.07 -49.97
N LEU A 28 -0.73 -17.87 -50.53
CA LEU A 28 -1.66 -16.86 -50.02
C LEU A 28 -3.12 -17.34 -50.11
N THR A 29 -3.47 -18.05 -51.18
CA THR A 29 -4.81 -18.63 -51.35
C THR A 29 -5.06 -19.73 -50.32
N GLN A 30 -4.09 -20.63 -50.10
CA GLN A 30 -4.16 -21.63 -49.04
C GLN A 30 -4.24 -21.01 -47.65
N TYR A 31 -3.48 -19.95 -47.39
CA TYR A 31 -3.57 -19.18 -46.15
C TYR A 31 -4.98 -18.62 -45.91
N LYS A 32 -5.63 -18.05 -46.94
CA LYS A 32 -7.04 -17.59 -46.85
C LYS A 32 -7.99 -18.73 -46.46
N ILE A 33 -7.81 -19.93 -47.03
CA ILE A 33 -8.63 -21.11 -46.70
C ILE A 33 -8.39 -21.51 -45.24
N ASN A 34 -7.14 -21.57 -44.80
CA ASN A 34 -6.76 -21.96 -43.44
C ASN A 34 -7.25 -20.96 -42.38
N ILE A 35 -7.15 -19.65 -42.64
CA ILE A 35 -7.70 -18.64 -41.72
C ILE A 35 -9.22 -18.73 -41.68
N SER A 36 -9.88 -19.00 -42.80
CA SER A 36 -11.34 -19.18 -42.85
C SER A 36 -11.80 -20.40 -42.06
N SER A 37 -11.03 -21.49 -42.05
CA SER A 37 -11.36 -22.69 -41.25
C SER A 37 -11.10 -22.50 -39.76
N ILE A 38 -10.09 -21.70 -39.39
CA ILE A 38 -9.73 -21.42 -37.98
C ILE A 38 -10.62 -20.33 -37.36
N ALA A 39 -11.10 -19.36 -38.16
CA ALA A 39 -11.94 -18.26 -37.69
C ALA A 39 -13.10 -18.68 -36.74
N PRO A 40 -13.95 -19.67 -37.07
CA PRO A 40 -15.03 -20.09 -36.17
C PRO A 40 -14.53 -20.71 -34.85
N LEU A 41 -13.35 -21.33 -34.85
CA LEU A 41 -12.73 -21.87 -33.63
C LEU A 41 -12.25 -20.73 -32.72
N LEU A 42 -11.63 -19.70 -33.29
CA LEU A 42 -11.21 -18.51 -32.55
C LEU A 42 -12.40 -17.76 -31.96
N GLU A 43 -13.52 -17.65 -32.69
CA GLU A 43 -14.75 -17.06 -32.17
C GLU A 43 -15.36 -17.86 -31.03
N LYS A 44 -15.33 -19.19 -31.11
CA LYS A 44 -15.77 -20.06 -30.01
C LYS A 44 -14.93 -19.83 -28.76
N LEU A 45 -13.62 -19.66 -28.91
CA LEU A 45 -12.70 -19.35 -27.81
C LEU A 45 -12.91 -17.93 -27.25
N ALA A 46 -13.25 -16.98 -28.12
CA ALA A 46 -13.56 -15.59 -27.77
C ALA A 46 -14.82 -15.44 -26.89
N LYS A 47 -15.65 -16.49 -26.78
CA LYS A 47 -16.80 -16.49 -25.85
C LYS A 47 -16.39 -16.58 -24.37
N SER A 48 -15.23 -17.15 -24.08
CA SER A 48 -14.74 -17.36 -22.70
C SER A 48 -13.39 -16.74 -22.40
N SER A 49 -12.69 -16.22 -23.40
CA SER A 49 -11.29 -15.77 -23.30
C SER A 49 -11.07 -14.56 -24.20
N ASP A 50 -10.09 -13.72 -23.88
CA ASP A 50 -9.69 -12.63 -24.77
C ASP A 50 -8.77 -13.17 -25.87
N VAL A 51 -9.24 -13.14 -27.12
CA VAL A 51 -8.49 -13.66 -28.28
C VAL A 51 -7.96 -12.50 -29.13
N TYR A 52 -6.64 -12.45 -29.30
CA TYR A 52 -5.94 -11.46 -30.09
C TYR A 52 -5.28 -12.11 -31.32
N TRP A 53 -5.55 -11.55 -32.50
CA TRP A 53 -4.84 -11.86 -33.74
C TRP A 53 -3.78 -10.78 -34.02
N VAL A 54 -2.51 -11.13 -33.88
CA VAL A 54 -1.37 -10.24 -34.08
C VAL A 54 -1.03 -10.18 -35.56
N LEU A 55 -1.07 -8.97 -36.11
CA LEU A 55 -0.61 -8.73 -37.48
C LEU A 55 0.89 -8.96 -37.56
N GLN A 56 1.34 -9.48 -38.69
CA GLN A 56 2.77 -9.64 -38.93
C GLN A 56 3.40 -8.27 -39.11
N ASP A 57 4.51 -8.06 -38.42
CA ASP A 57 5.29 -6.83 -38.46
C ASP A 57 6.00 -6.69 -39.82
N PRO A 58 6.26 -5.45 -40.29
CA PRO A 58 7.10 -5.21 -41.46
C PRO A 58 8.52 -5.77 -41.25
N VAL A 59 9.21 -5.99 -42.36
CA VAL A 59 10.60 -6.47 -42.40
C VAL A 59 11.50 -5.41 -43.01
N TYR A 60 12.76 -5.38 -42.58
CA TYR A 60 13.79 -4.59 -43.23
C TYR A 60 14.46 -5.44 -44.31
N GLU A 61 13.94 -5.34 -45.53
CA GLU A 61 14.23 -6.26 -46.64
C GLU A 61 15.72 -6.37 -46.98
N ASP A 62 16.45 -5.25 -46.91
CA ASP A 62 17.88 -5.18 -47.22
C ASP A 62 18.76 -6.01 -46.27
N MET A 63 18.29 -6.23 -45.04
CA MET A 63 19.00 -6.99 -43.99
C MET A 63 18.58 -8.47 -43.93
N LEU A 64 17.63 -8.89 -44.77
CA LEU A 64 17.19 -10.28 -44.81
C LEU A 64 18.26 -11.17 -45.45
N SER A 65 18.56 -12.29 -44.80
CA SER A 65 19.37 -13.35 -45.39
C SER A 65 18.78 -13.85 -46.71
N ASP A 66 19.60 -14.41 -47.60
CA ASP A 66 19.13 -14.96 -48.90
C ASP A 66 17.96 -15.95 -48.75
N SER A 67 17.99 -16.78 -47.70
CA SER A 67 16.91 -17.73 -47.40
C SER A 67 15.56 -17.12 -47.00
N ARG A 68 15.50 -15.79 -46.83
CA ARG A 68 14.33 -15.01 -46.39
C ARG A 68 13.92 -13.92 -47.36
N LYS A 69 14.63 -13.72 -48.48
CA LYS A 69 14.34 -12.64 -49.46
C LYS A 69 12.95 -12.71 -50.07
N MET A 70 12.29 -13.86 -50.05
CA MET A 70 10.89 -13.99 -50.48
C MET A 70 9.89 -13.30 -49.54
N ILE A 71 10.30 -12.95 -48.32
CA ILE A 71 9.46 -12.26 -47.34
C ILE A 71 9.57 -10.75 -47.62
N THR A 72 8.69 -10.23 -48.46
CA THR A 72 8.60 -8.79 -48.73
C THR A 72 7.47 -8.15 -47.93
N ASN A 73 7.54 -6.84 -47.70
CA ASN A 73 6.48 -6.09 -47.04
C ASN A 73 5.16 -6.15 -47.81
N GLU A 74 5.22 -6.19 -49.15
CA GLU A 74 4.04 -6.40 -49.99
C GLU A 74 3.34 -7.74 -49.68
N LYS A 75 4.10 -8.83 -49.54
CA LYS A 75 3.55 -10.14 -49.18
C LYS A 75 3.01 -10.14 -47.75
N ILE A 76 3.72 -9.54 -46.81
CA ILE A 76 3.26 -9.39 -45.42
C ILE A 76 1.91 -8.67 -45.37
N ASP A 77 1.78 -7.57 -46.12
CA ASP A 77 0.55 -6.79 -46.17
C ASP A 77 -0.60 -7.56 -46.81
N ALA A 78 -0.36 -8.30 -47.90
CA ALA A 78 -1.37 -9.16 -48.51
C ALA A 78 -1.90 -10.24 -47.55
N TYR A 79 -1.03 -10.85 -46.74
CA TYR A 79 -1.44 -11.84 -45.73
C TYR A 79 -2.15 -11.20 -44.54
N ASN A 80 -1.69 -10.04 -44.07
CA ASN A 80 -2.35 -9.27 -43.01
C ASN A 80 -3.76 -8.85 -43.44
N GLU A 81 -3.92 -8.29 -44.64
CA GLU A 81 -5.21 -7.89 -45.19
C GLU A 81 -6.17 -9.09 -45.31
N ALA A 82 -5.67 -10.22 -45.81
CA ALA A 82 -6.45 -11.46 -45.88
C ALA A 82 -6.97 -11.88 -44.49
N ALA A 83 -6.12 -11.87 -43.47
CA ALA A 83 -6.52 -12.24 -42.11
C ALA A 83 -7.55 -11.27 -41.52
N VAL A 84 -7.30 -9.96 -41.65
CA VAL A 84 -8.20 -8.90 -41.16
C VAL A 84 -9.58 -9.01 -41.82
N ARG A 85 -9.61 -9.22 -43.14
CA ARG A 85 -10.87 -9.34 -43.90
C ARG A 85 -11.70 -10.54 -43.43
N ILE A 86 -11.07 -11.70 -43.27
CA ILE A 86 -11.76 -12.93 -42.84
C ILE A 86 -12.24 -12.80 -41.39
N LEU A 87 -11.36 -12.42 -40.47
CA LEU A 87 -11.69 -12.32 -39.04
C LEU A 87 -12.75 -11.24 -38.74
N ASN A 88 -12.73 -10.11 -39.46
CA ASN A 88 -13.77 -9.09 -39.33
C ASN A 88 -15.10 -9.53 -39.96
N SER A 89 -15.09 -10.26 -41.07
CA SER A 89 -16.32 -10.75 -41.72
C SER A 89 -17.06 -11.78 -40.87
N SER A 90 -16.32 -12.70 -40.24
CA SER A 90 -16.88 -13.73 -39.36
C SER A 90 -17.54 -13.11 -38.13
N SER A 91 -16.92 -12.06 -37.58
CA SER A 91 -17.41 -11.38 -36.37
C SER A 91 -18.72 -10.59 -36.55
N ARG A 92 -19.23 -10.37 -37.76
CA ARG A 92 -20.48 -9.60 -37.98
C ARG A 92 -21.71 -10.26 -37.35
N ASN A 93 -21.69 -11.57 -37.13
CA ASN A 93 -22.84 -12.34 -36.61
C ASN A 93 -22.65 -12.84 -35.16
N SER A 94 -21.51 -12.56 -34.52
CA SER A 94 -21.15 -13.05 -33.18
C SER A 94 -21.00 -11.90 -32.18
N LYS A 95 -21.60 -12.02 -30.99
CA LYS A 95 -21.34 -11.11 -29.84
C LYS A 95 -19.89 -11.17 -29.34
N ALA A 96 -19.17 -12.26 -29.63
CA ALA A 96 -17.77 -12.46 -29.25
C ALA A 96 -16.87 -12.20 -30.46
N LYS A 97 -15.99 -11.20 -30.35
CA LYS A 97 -15.13 -10.73 -31.46
C LYS A 97 -13.66 -11.06 -31.19
N VAL A 98 -13.00 -11.66 -32.19
CA VAL A 98 -11.53 -11.76 -32.23
C VAL A 98 -10.95 -10.37 -32.42
N LYS A 99 -10.03 -9.95 -31.55
CA LYS A 99 -9.45 -8.60 -31.54
C LYS A 99 -8.20 -8.59 -32.43
N VAL A 100 -8.14 -7.70 -33.41
CA VAL A 100 -6.93 -7.52 -34.22
C VAL A 100 -5.94 -6.63 -33.45
N PHE A 101 -4.73 -7.13 -33.21
CA PHE A 101 -3.65 -6.39 -32.56
C PHE A 101 -2.72 -5.80 -33.62
N SER A 102 -3.07 -4.61 -34.11
CA SER A 102 -2.32 -3.89 -35.15
C SER A 102 -1.20 -3.00 -34.61
N VAL A 103 -1.13 -2.79 -33.29
CA VAL A 103 -0.16 -1.87 -32.66
C VAL A 103 1.28 -2.33 -32.87
N SER A 104 1.52 -3.66 -32.89
CA SER A 104 2.85 -4.22 -33.19
C SER A 104 3.39 -3.73 -34.52
N LYS A 105 2.54 -3.75 -35.57
CA LYS A 105 2.90 -3.26 -36.91
C LYS A 105 3.33 -1.79 -36.88
N LEU A 106 2.62 -0.93 -36.13
CA LEU A 106 2.94 0.50 -36.04
C LEU A 106 4.27 0.75 -35.33
N ILE A 107 4.53 0.04 -34.22
CA ILE A 107 5.82 0.14 -33.51
C ILE A 107 6.95 -0.34 -34.40
N ALA A 108 6.73 -1.45 -35.10
CA ALA A 108 7.69 -2.05 -36.00
C ALA A 108 8.04 -1.15 -37.18
N GLN A 109 7.09 -0.41 -37.77
CA GLN A 109 7.36 0.55 -38.85
C GLN A 109 8.45 1.57 -38.47
N GLU A 110 8.47 2.02 -37.22
CA GLU A 110 9.45 3.00 -36.72
C GLU A 110 10.76 2.37 -36.22
N THR A 111 10.77 1.06 -35.95
CA THR A 111 11.87 0.41 -35.22
C THR A 111 12.55 -0.73 -35.96
N ILE A 112 11.96 -1.24 -37.05
CA ILE A 112 12.45 -2.42 -37.77
C ILE A 112 13.86 -2.21 -38.35
N MET A 113 14.24 -0.97 -38.68
CA MET A 113 15.60 -0.64 -39.15
C MET A 113 16.68 -0.98 -38.11
N LYS A 114 16.33 -1.11 -36.83
CA LYS A 114 17.24 -1.52 -35.75
C LYS A 114 17.29 -3.05 -35.55
N SER A 115 16.60 -3.82 -36.38
CA SER A 115 16.60 -5.28 -36.34
C SER A 115 17.98 -5.84 -36.70
N VAL A 116 18.39 -6.91 -36.02
CA VAL A 116 19.67 -7.58 -36.27
C VAL A 116 19.62 -8.43 -37.55
N ASP A 117 18.46 -8.97 -37.90
CA ASP A 117 18.30 -9.91 -39.02
C ASP A 117 17.21 -9.50 -40.03
N GLY A 118 16.75 -8.26 -39.94
CA GLY A 118 15.70 -7.67 -40.77
C GLY A 118 14.30 -8.22 -40.53
N LEU A 119 14.11 -9.22 -39.64
CA LEU A 119 12.82 -9.88 -39.40
C LEU A 119 12.34 -9.73 -37.96
N HIS A 120 13.21 -9.95 -36.97
CA HIS A 120 12.80 -9.92 -35.57
C HIS A 120 12.87 -8.51 -35.00
N LEU A 121 11.82 -8.12 -34.27
CA LEU A 121 11.78 -6.82 -33.62
C LEU A 121 12.90 -6.66 -32.57
N PRO A 122 13.46 -5.44 -32.45
CA PRO A 122 14.34 -5.09 -31.34
C PRO A 122 13.66 -5.33 -29.97
N GLU A 123 14.48 -5.58 -28.94
CA GLU A 123 14.02 -5.84 -27.58
C GLU A 123 13.08 -4.73 -27.05
N SER A 124 13.48 -3.46 -27.20
CA SER A 124 12.67 -2.30 -26.81
C SER A 124 11.26 -2.29 -27.43
N SER A 125 11.11 -2.72 -28.69
CA SER A 125 9.82 -2.81 -29.38
C SER A 125 8.98 -3.97 -28.85
N ARG A 126 9.62 -5.10 -28.53
CA ARG A 126 8.96 -6.27 -27.91
C ARG A 126 8.44 -5.94 -26.51
N ASP A 127 9.22 -5.23 -25.72
CA ASP A 127 8.81 -4.77 -24.38
C ASP A 127 7.63 -3.82 -24.45
N THR A 128 7.67 -2.87 -25.39
CA THR A 128 6.56 -1.94 -25.62
C THR A 128 5.29 -2.67 -26.05
N ASN A 129 5.42 -3.65 -26.95
CA ASN A 129 4.29 -4.49 -27.38
C ASN A 129 3.68 -5.30 -26.22
N ALA A 130 4.53 -5.95 -25.42
CA ALA A 130 4.09 -6.70 -24.25
C ALA A 130 3.40 -5.78 -23.22
N MET A 131 3.96 -4.60 -22.98
CA MET A 131 3.38 -3.58 -22.10
C MET A 131 1.99 -3.15 -22.58
N ILE A 132 1.82 -2.87 -23.88
CA ILE A 132 0.54 -2.45 -24.44
C ILE A 132 -0.49 -3.59 -24.35
N LEU A 133 -0.11 -4.81 -24.72
CA LEU A 133 -1.01 -5.96 -24.65
C LEU A 133 -1.48 -6.21 -23.21
N MET A 134 -0.54 -6.16 -22.25
CA MET A 134 -0.85 -6.31 -20.83
C MET A 134 -1.75 -5.17 -20.34
N ASN A 135 -1.46 -3.93 -20.74
CA ASN A 135 -2.26 -2.76 -20.40
C ASN A 135 -3.70 -2.88 -20.93
N VAL A 136 -3.90 -3.33 -22.17
CA VAL A 136 -5.23 -3.52 -22.76
C VAL A 136 -6.02 -4.61 -22.04
N TYR A 137 -5.37 -5.70 -21.64
CA TYR A 137 -6.02 -6.76 -20.89
C TYR A 137 -6.38 -6.33 -19.46
N CYS A 138 -5.42 -5.72 -18.78
CA CYS A 138 -5.52 -5.39 -17.38
C CYS A 138 -6.36 -4.16 -17.09
N ASN A 139 -6.24 -3.13 -17.92
CA ASN A 139 -6.78 -1.81 -17.64
C ASN A 139 -7.93 -1.52 -18.60
N LYS A 140 -9.15 -1.84 -18.15
CA LYS A 140 -10.38 -1.43 -18.84
C LYS A 140 -10.55 0.10 -18.91
N ILE A 141 -9.83 0.82 -18.05
CA ILE A 141 -9.77 2.29 -18.01
C ILE A 141 -8.32 2.70 -18.24
N MET A 142 -8.07 3.49 -19.29
CA MET A 142 -6.73 4.05 -19.55
C MET A 142 -6.41 5.11 -18.48
N LYS A 143 -5.28 4.96 -17.78
CA LYS A 143 -4.82 5.77 -16.63
C LYS A 143 -5.70 5.59 -15.37
N PRO A 144 -5.63 4.43 -14.70
CA PRO A 144 -6.28 4.27 -13.41
C PRO A 144 -5.75 5.31 -12.43
N ILE A 145 -6.66 5.99 -11.72
CA ILE A 145 -6.34 7.10 -10.81
C ILE A 145 -5.43 6.63 -9.66
N ASP A 146 -5.49 5.35 -9.32
CA ASP A 146 -4.71 4.74 -8.24
C ASP A 146 -3.32 4.22 -8.65
N GLY A 147 -2.92 4.38 -9.92
CA GLY A 147 -1.63 3.91 -10.44
C GLY A 147 -1.45 2.38 -10.39
N SER A 148 -2.48 1.64 -9.97
CA SER A 148 -2.45 0.18 -9.90
C SER A 148 -2.86 -0.41 -11.25
N CYS A 149 -2.05 -1.35 -11.75
CA CYS A 149 -2.31 -2.03 -13.02
C CYS A 149 -2.75 -3.47 -12.71
N CYS A 150 -3.73 -3.99 -13.45
CA CYS A 150 -4.13 -5.40 -13.39
C CYS A 150 -4.78 -5.89 -12.08
N GLN A 151 -5.19 -5.01 -11.16
CA GLN A 151 -5.81 -5.43 -9.89
C GLN A 151 -7.24 -4.91 -9.77
N PRO A 152 -8.28 -5.78 -9.79
CA PRO A 152 -9.63 -5.33 -9.50
C PRO A 152 -9.72 -4.89 -8.03
N GLN A 153 -10.50 -3.84 -7.75
CA GLN A 153 -10.71 -3.41 -6.37
C GLN A 153 -11.42 -4.53 -5.58
N PRO A 154 -10.86 -4.99 -4.46
CA PRO A 154 -11.49 -6.03 -3.67
C PRO A 154 -12.82 -5.52 -3.09
N PRO A 155 -13.86 -6.36 -3.02
CA PRO A 155 -15.11 -5.98 -2.39
C PRO A 155 -14.90 -5.75 -0.88
N LEU A 156 -15.71 -4.85 -0.30
CA LEU A 156 -15.69 -4.57 1.13
C LEU A 156 -15.98 -5.83 1.95
N THR A 157 -15.10 -6.12 2.92
CA THR A 157 -15.27 -7.26 3.84
C THR A 157 -16.41 -7.00 4.84
N LEU A 158 -16.94 -8.08 5.44
CA LEU A 158 -17.98 -7.96 6.47
C LEU A 158 -17.50 -7.10 7.64
N ILE A 159 -16.25 -7.26 8.06
CA ILE A 159 -15.64 -6.51 9.17
C ILE A 159 -15.59 -5.02 8.84
N GLN A 160 -15.18 -4.66 7.63
CA GLN A 160 -15.19 -3.26 7.18
C GLN A 160 -16.61 -2.68 7.17
N LYS A 161 -17.60 -3.42 6.67
CA LYS A 161 -19.01 -2.99 6.66
C LYS A 161 -19.51 -2.71 8.08
N LEU A 162 -19.20 -3.60 9.03
CA LEU A 162 -19.57 -3.42 10.44
C LEU A 162 -18.87 -2.20 11.05
N ALA A 163 -17.58 -1.98 10.75
CA ALA A 163 -16.84 -0.82 11.23
C ALA A 163 -17.40 0.51 10.68
N PHE A 164 -17.71 0.56 9.38
CA PHE A 164 -18.36 1.73 8.78
C PHE A 164 -19.74 1.97 9.39
N CYS A 165 -20.53 0.92 9.61
CA CYS A 165 -21.83 1.02 10.30
C CYS A 165 -21.69 1.57 11.72
N PHE A 166 -20.68 1.12 12.48
CA PHE A 166 -20.42 1.63 13.83
C PHE A 166 -20.09 3.14 13.81
N PHE A 167 -19.22 3.59 12.90
CA PHE A 167 -18.87 5.00 12.80
C PHE A 167 -20.04 5.88 12.33
N THR A 168 -20.85 5.40 11.38
CA THR A 168 -22.04 6.15 10.92
C THR A 168 -23.10 6.25 12.01
N LEU A 169 -23.37 5.17 12.75
CA LEU A 169 -24.27 5.20 13.90
C LEU A 169 -23.77 6.15 15.00
N SER A 170 -22.46 6.17 15.26
CA SER A 170 -21.86 7.10 16.23
C SER A 170 -22.03 8.57 15.81
N PHE A 171 -21.88 8.84 14.51
CA PHE A 171 -22.10 10.18 13.94
C PHE A 171 -23.56 10.62 14.06
N ILE A 172 -24.50 9.74 13.67
CA ILE A 172 -25.94 10.01 13.77
C ILE A 172 -26.35 10.20 15.24
N GLY A 173 -25.87 9.34 16.15
CA GLY A 173 -26.15 9.46 17.58
C GLY A 173 -25.65 10.78 18.17
N TYR A 174 -24.44 11.22 17.80
CA TYR A 174 -23.92 12.52 18.19
C TYR A 174 -24.79 13.68 17.67
N LEU A 175 -25.21 13.64 16.41
CA LEU A 175 -26.09 14.66 15.83
C LEU A 175 -27.45 14.71 16.52
N ILE A 176 -28.07 13.56 16.82
CA ILE A 176 -29.36 13.51 17.53
C ILE A 176 -29.23 14.15 18.92
N ILE A 177 -28.20 13.79 19.70
CA ILE A 177 -27.99 14.34 21.04
C ILE A 177 -27.73 15.86 20.96
N SER A 178 -26.90 16.31 20.03
CA SER A 178 -26.63 17.73 19.81
C SER A 178 -27.90 18.51 19.42
N LEU A 179 -28.75 17.95 18.56
CA LEU A 179 -30.02 18.55 18.16
C LEU A 179 -31.02 18.60 19.32
N VAL A 180 -31.15 17.54 20.11
CA VAL A 180 -32.00 17.51 21.31
C VAL A 180 -31.53 18.54 22.34
N HIS A 181 -30.22 18.63 22.58
CA HIS A 181 -29.66 19.62 23.49
C HIS A 181 -29.90 21.05 23.02
N ARG A 182 -29.70 21.31 21.72
CA ARG A 182 -29.97 22.62 21.10
C ARG A 182 -31.46 22.97 21.19
N ASN A 183 -32.36 22.01 21.02
CA ASN A 183 -33.80 22.23 21.09
C ASN A 183 -34.27 22.48 22.54
N ASN A 184 -33.74 21.72 23.51
CA ASN A 184 -33.98 21.95 24.94
C ASN A 184 -33.45 23.32 25.40
N PHE A 185 -32.27 23.73 24.93
CA PHE A 185 -31.72 25.05 25.21
C PHE A 185 -32.60 26.17 24.61
N ARG A 186 -33.09 26.00 23.38
CA ARG A 186 -34.01 26.95 22.74
C ARG A 186 -35.36 27.03 23.47
N LYS A 187 -35.86 25.90 23.99
CA LYS A 187 -37.10 25.84 24.79
C LYS A 187 -36.94 26.49 26.16
N ASN A 188 -35.81 26.28 26.85
CA ASN A 188 -35.53 26.93 28.13
C ASN A 188 -35.33 28.45 27.99
N LYS A 189 -34.67 28.91 26.92
CA LYS A 189 -34.52 30.35 26.62
C LYS A 189 -35.87 31.03 26.34
N SER A 190 -36.76 30.36 25.60
CA SER A 190 -38.12 30.88 25.32
C SER A 190 -39.01 30.98 26.57
N ILE A 191 -38.71 30.27 27.66
CA ILE A 191 -39.50 30.29 28.91
C ILE A 191 -39.00 31.37 29.88
N THR A 192 -37.78 31.88 29.70
CA THR A 192 -37.18 32.88 30.62
C THR A 192 -37.31 34.33 30.14
N ASP A 193 -37.77 34.58 28.92
CA ASP A 193 -37.86 35.95 28.35
C ASP A 193 -39.20 36.67 28.62
N LEU A 194 -40.01 36.23 29.60
CA LEU A 194 -41.25 36.96 30.00
C LEU A 194 -41.21 37.60 31.40
N GLU A 195 -40.24 37.28 32.26
CA GLU A 195 -40.10 37.95 33.56
C GLU A 195 -38.64 38.06 33.99
N SER A 196 -38.26 39.29 34.33
CA SER A 196 -37.03 39.72 35.02
C SER A 196 -35.94 40.34 34.15
N GLY A 197 -35.99 41.68 34.08
CA GLY A 197 -34.81 42.50 33.89
C GLY A 197 -34.02 42.58 35.20
N GLU A 198 -32.95 41.81 35.31
CA GLU A 198 -31.85 42.11 36.24
C GLU A 198 -30.54 41.58 35.65
N GLU A 199 -29.56 42.47 35.50
CA GLU A 199 -28.21 42.15 35.08
C GLU A 199 -27.60 41.06 35.98
N LYS A 200 -27.26 39.90 35.39
CA LYS A 200 -26.32 38.96 35.99
C LYS A 200 -25.17 38.67 35.04
N LYS A 201 -23.97 38.97 35.55
CA LYS A 201 -22.62 38.66 35.04
C LYS A 201 -22.53 37.29 34.36
N PRO A 202 -21.62 37.10 33.39
CA PRO A 202 -21.46 35.83 32.70
C PRO A 202 -20.87 34.79 33.66
N ALA A 203 -21.76 34.05 34.32
CA ALA A 203 -21.39 32.80 34.96
C ALA A 203 -20.98 31.84 33.85
N ILE A 204 -19.71 31.43 33.88
CA ILE A 204 -19.16 30.36 33.06
C ILE A 204 -19.99 29.10 33.35
N SER A 205 -21.00 28.84 32.52
CA SER A 205 -21.80 27.63 32.58
C SER A 205 -21.01 26.49 31.95
N THR A 206 -20.20 25.84 32.78
CA THR A 206 -19.58 24.55 32.44
C THR A 206 -20.70 23.53 32.22
N HIS A 207 -21.15 23.39 30.98
CA HIS A 207 -22.09 22.35 30.59
C HIS A 207 -21.47 20.99 30.93
N ASN A 208 -22.07 20.25 31.85
CA ASN A 208 -21.77 18.84 32.08
C ASN A 208 -22.19 18.05 30.83
N ALA A 209 -21.35 18.06 29.79
CA ALA A 209 -21.54 17.20 28.64
C ALA A 209 -21.62 15.76 29.14
N SER A 210 -22.68 15.04 28.76
CA SER A 210 -22.87 13.67 29.22
C SER A 210 -21.67 12.81 28.76
N THR A 211 -21.21 11.87 29.59
CA THR A 211 -20.09 10.96 29.23
C THR A 211 -20.32 10.28 27.87
N LEU A 212 -21.58 9.98 27.55
CA LEU A 212 -21.99 9.42 26.26
C LEU A 212 -21.72 10.39 25.09
N GLU A 213 -22.02 11.68 25.25
CA GLU A 213 -21.74 12.69 24.24
C GLU A 213 -20.24 12.83 23.97
N MET A 214 -19.41 12.83 25.02
CA MET A 214 -17.95 12.87 24.88
C MET A 214 -17.42 11.65 24.11
N LEU A 215 -17.95 10.46 24.40
CA LEU A 215 -17.58 9.22 23.73
C LEU A 215 -18.01 9.23 22.25
N LEU A 216 -19.26 9.59 21.96
CA LEU A 216 -19.78 9.67 20.59
C LEU A 216 -19.02 10.71 19.75
N HIS A 217 -18.71 11.86 20.33
CA HIS A 217 -17.89 12.88 19.69
C HIS A 217 -16.46 12.36 19.39
N SER A 218 -15.88 11.60 20.31
CA SER A 218 -14.55 10.99 20.11
C SER A 218 -14.57 9.93 19.01
N PHE A 219 -15.60 9.07 18.97
CA PHE A 219 -15.79 8.08 17.90
C PHE A 219 -16.09 8.73 16.55
N CYS A 220 -16.84 9.84 16.54
CA CYS A 220 -17.07 10.64 15.35
C CYS A 220 -15.74 11.19 14.79
N LYS A 221 -14.93 11.83 15.63
CA LYS A 221 -13.59 12.31 15.24
C LYS A 221 -12.71 11.18 14.69
N LEU A 222 -12.69 10.04 15.37
CA LEU A 222 -11.94 8.87 14.91
C LEU A 222 -12.47 8.36 13.57
N GLY A 223 -13.79 8.26 13.40
CA GLY A 223 -14.44 7.82 12.17
C GLY A 223 -14.13 8.74 10.99
N LEU A 224 -14.06 10.06 11.20
CA LEU A 224 -13.64 11.03 10.18
C LEU A 224 -12.19 10.82 9.76
N ILE A 225 -11.27 10.64 10.72
CA ILE A 225 -9.85 10.37 10.43
C ILE A 225 -9.71 9.05 9.65
N MET A 226 -10.41 8.00 10.09
CA MET A 226 -10.38 6.69 9.43
C MET A 226 -10.98 6.73 8.03
N THR A 227 -12.08 7.47 7.84
CA THR A 227 -12.70 7.70 6.53
C THR A 227 -11.73 8.44 5.62
N TYR A 228 -11.05 9.49 6.12
CA TYR A 228 -10.03 10.21 5.36
C TYR A 228 -8.90 9.27 4.90
N PHE A 229 -8.36 8.42 5.78
CA PHE A 229 -7.34 7.44 5.39
C PHE A 229 -7.85 6.42 4.38
N TYR A 230 -9.07 5.91 4.57
CA TYR A 230 -9.68 5.00 3.63
C TYR A 230 -9.87 5.64 2.24
N LEU A 231 -10.29 6.91 2.18
CA LEU A 231 -10.45 7.64 0.93
C LEU A 231 -9.11 7.93 0.25
N CYS A 232 -8.06 8.23 1.01
CA CYS A 232 -6.73 8.48 0.44
C CYS A 232 -6.09 7.23 -0.15
N ASP A 233 -6.24 6.07 0.51
CA ASP A 233 -5.55 4.84 0.10
C ASP A 233 -6.41 3.92 -0.79
N ARG A 234 -7.72 3.80 -0.51
CA ARG A 234 -8.61 2.86 -1.21
C ARG A 234 -9.52 3.53 -2.23
N ALA A 235 -9.94 4.77 -2.01
CA ALA A 235 -10.74 5.47 -3.01
C ALA A 235 -9.87 6.07 -4.12
N ASN A 236 -10.51 6.32 -5.26
CA ASN A 236 -9.89 6.92 -6.45
C ASN A 236 -10.15 8.43 -6.51
N LEU A 237 -10.28 9.09 -5.35
CA LEU A 237 -10.54 10.53 -5.28
C LEU A 237 -9.26 11.35 -5.54
N PHE A 238 -8.10 10.81 -5.15
CA PHE A 238 -6.81 11.46 -5.27
C PHE A 238 -5.92 10.68 -6.25
N MET A 239 -5.19 11.40 -7.10
CA MET A 239 -4.19 10.78 -7.98
C MET A 239 -3.07 10.18 -7.14
N LYS A 240 -2.72 8.92 -7.43
CA LYS A 240 -1.60 8.23 -6.79
C LYS A 240 -0.42 8.24 -7.74
N GLU A 241 0.72 8.72 -7.26
CA GLU A 241 1.98 8.69 -7.97
C GLU A 241 2.92 7.62 -7.41
N ASN A 242 3.74 7.06 -8.30
CA ASN A 242 4.84 6.21 -7.91
C ASN A 242 5.92 7.06 -7.23
N LYS A 243 6.50 6.52 -6.16
CA LYS A 243 7.58 7.19 -5.42
C LYS A 243 8.88 7.07 -6.21
N PHE A 244 9.45 8.20 -6.62
CA PHE A 244 10.75 8.25 -7.27
C PHE A 244 11.78 8.85 -6.31
N TYR A 245 12.82 8.07 -6.02
CA TYR A 245 13.92 8.54 -5.17
C TYR A 245 14.80 9.53 -5.93
N THR A 246 15.07 10.67 -5.30
CA THR A 246 16.14 11.60 -5.70
C THR A 246 16.88 12.05 -4.44
N HIS A 247 18.17 12.33 -4.54
CA HIS A 247 18.94 12.82 -3.38
C HIS A 247 18.36 14.14 -2.83
N ALA A 248 17.94 15.04 -3.72
CA ALA A 248 17.33 16.31 -3.33
C ALA A 248 16.02 16.12 -2.55
N SER A 249 15.11 15.25 -3.01
CA SER A 249 13.82 15.01 -2.35
C SER A 249 13.96 14.39 -0.96
N PHE A 250 15.09 13.73 -0.66
CA PHE A 250 15.37 13.17 0.66
C PHE A 250 16.14 14.14 1.59
N PHE A 251 17.24 14.74 1.12
CA PHE A 251 18.12 15.54 1.99
C PHE A 251 17.60 16.95 2.26
N ILE A 252 16.89 17.59 1.32
CA ILE A 252 16.36 18.95 1.53
C ILE A 252 15.39 19.00 2.73
N PRO A 253 14.38 18.11 2.83
CA PRO A 253 13.51 18.09 4.01
C PRO A 253 14.26 17.82 5.32
N ILE A 254 15.30 16.97 5.30
CA ILE A 254 16.10 16.68 6.51
C ILE A 254 16.85 17.93 6.98
N VAL A 255 17.53 18.61 6.05
CA VAL A 255 18.25 19.87 6.36
C VAL A 255 17.27 20.91 6.89
N TYR A 256 16.10 21.03 6.27
CA TYR A 256 15.06 21.97 6.71
C TYR A 256 14.60 21.71 8.14
N ILE A 257 14.26 20.45 8.48
CA ILE A 257 13.85 20.10 9.85
C ILE A 257 15.01 20.33 10.82
N LEU A 258 16.25 19.97 10.46
CA LEU A 258 17.43 20.20 11.29
C LEU A 258 17.63 21.68 11.61
N VAL A 259 17.51 22.55 10.61
CA VAL A 259 17.59 24.00 10.79
C VAL A 259 16.51 24.50 11.74
N LEU A 260 15.25 24.08 11.54
CA LEU A 260 14.16 24.43 12.47
C LEU A 260 14.46 23.93 13.90
N GLY A 261 14.96 22.70 14.04
CA GLY A 261 15.33 22.13 15.32
C GLY A 261 16.36 22.95 16.10
N VAL A 262 17.38 23.47 15.40
CA VAL A 262 18.42 24.33 16.00
C VAL A 262 17.84 25.66 16.48
N PHE A 263 16.83 26.21 15.81
CA PHE A 263 16.19 27.45 16.23
C PHE A 263 15.19 27.30 17.38
N TYR A 264 14.61 26.11 17.56
CA TYR A 264 13.56 25.84 18.56
C TYR A 264 14.06 24.95 19.71
N THR A 265 15.23 25.26 20.28
CA THR A 265 15.77 24.54 21.44
C THR A 265 15.29 25.13 22.76
N GLU A 266 14.82 24.29 23.68
CA GLU A 266 14.49 24.67 25.06
C GLU A 266 15.48 24.05 26.07
N ASN A 267 15.72 24.74 27.18
CA ASN A 267 16.58 24.23 28.24
C ASN A 267 15.83 23.20 29.11
N THR A 268 16.41 22.03 29.31
CA THR A 268 15.82 20.95 30.12
C THR A 268 15.98 21.23 31.62
N LYS A 269 14.95 20.90 32.41
CA LYS A 269 14.96 21.10 33.89
C LYS A 269 15.69 20.00 34.66
N GLU A 270 15.89 18.83 34.05
CA GLU A 270 16.54 17.68 34.69
C GLU A 270 17.96 17.46 34.16
N THR A 271 18.95 17.31 35.06
CA THR A 271 20.37 17.10 34.73
C THR A 271 20.73 15.63 34.50
N LYS A 272 19.76 14.71 34.60
CA LYS A 272 20.00 13.28 34.44
C LYS A 272 20.15 12.92 32.96
N VAL A 273 21.19 12.15 32.64
CA VAL A 273 21.40 11.59 31.29
C VAL A 273 20.21 10.70 30.91
N LEU A 274 19.69 10.86 29.68
CA LEU A 274 18.44 10.23 29.20
C LEU A 274 17.23 10.62 30.05
N ASN A 275 17.08 11.91 30.33
CA ASN A 275 15.84 12.43 30.89
C ASN A 275 14.67 12.19 29.90
N ARG A 276 13.45 12.28 30.43
CA ARG A 276 12.24 12.01 29.64
C ARG A 276 12.15 12.94 28.43
N GLU A 277 12.43 14.22 28.63
CA GLU A 277 12.38 15.27 27.60
C GLU A 277 13.31 14.95 26.42
N GLN A 278 14.57 14.62 26.68
CA GLN A 278 15.57 14.24 25.68
C GLN A 278 15.16 12.96 24.93
N THR A 279 14.61 11.96 25.62
CA THR A 279 14.15 10.73 24.96
C THR A 279 12.92 10.95 24.09
N ASP A 280 11.99 11.83 24.51
CA ASP A 280 10.79 12.16 23.74
C ASP A 280 11.17 13.01 22.50
N GLU A 281 12.12 13.94 22.64
CA GLU A 281 12.66 14.71 21.51
C GLU A 281 13.38 13.81 20.49
N TRP A 282 14.28 12.93 20.96
CA TRP A 282 15.00 12.02 20.07
C TRP A 282 14.05 11.06 19.34
N LYS A 283 12.98 10.58 20.01
CA LYS A 283 11.92 9.80 19.35
C LYS A 283 11.19 10.61 18.27
N GLY A 284 10.91 11.89 18.53
CA GLY A 284 10.31 12.80 17.55
C GLY A 284 11.18 12.97 16.30
N TRP A 285 12.48 13.21 16.49
CA TRP A 285 13.45 13.27 15.38
C TRP A 285 13.47 11.99 14.56
N MET A 286 13.52 10.84 15.23
CA MET A 286 13.46 9.55 14.56
C MET A 286 12.17 9.38 13.75
N GLN A 287 11.01 9.77 14.29
CA GLN A 287 9.73 9.70 13.57
C GLN A 287 9.71 10.58 12.32
N LEU A 288 10.23 11.81 12.39
CA LEU A 288 10.30 12.70 11.24
C LEU A 288 11.22 12.16 10.13
N VAL A 289 12.40 11.65 10.50
CA VAL A 289 13.34 11.05 9.54
C VAL A 289 12.75 9.79 8.90
N ILE A 290 12.10 8.92 9.69
CA ILE A 290 11.39 7.73 9.18
C ILE A 290 10.25 8.12 8.23
N LEU A 291 9.52 9.19 8.53
CA LEU A 291 8.45 9.70 7.67
C LEU A 291 8.99 10.19 6.33
N ILE A 292 10.04 11.03 6.33
CA ILE A 292 10.68 11.52 5.10
C ILE A 292 11.19 10.35 4.25
N TYR A 293 11.81 9.36 4.89
CA TYR A 293 12.26 8.14 4.22
C TYR A 293 11.12 7.41 3.47
N HIS A 294 9.95 7.24 4.11
CA HIS A 294 8.81 6.58 3.48
C HIS A 294 8.13 7.42 2.39
N ILE A 295 8.11 8.75 2.53
CA ILE A 295 7.54 9.67 1.53
C ILE A 295 8.44 9.72 0.28
N SER A 296 9.74 9.88 0.46
CA SER A 296 10.72 10.02 -0.63
C SER A 296 11.07 8.72 -1.36
N GLY A 297 10.63 7.56 -0.86
CA GLY A 297 10.95 6.26 -1.47
C GLY A 297 12.44 5.90 -1.37
N ALA A 298 13.13 6.41 -0.34
CA ALA A 298 14.58 6.24 -0.16
C ALA A 298 15.02 4.81 0.23
N SER A 299 14.11 3.84 0.22
CA SER A 299 14.41 2.41 0.43
C SER A 299 15.30 1.81 -0.66
N THR A 300 15.33 2.43 -1.84
CA THR A 300 16.17 2.01 -2.97
C THR A 300 17.66 2.32 -2.76
N PHE A 301 17.98 3.27 -1.88
CA PHE A 301 19.35 3.65 -1.57
C PHE A 301 19.85 2.96 -0.29
N LEU A 302 20.73 1.97 -0.47
CA LEU A 302 21.17 1.06 0.60
C LEU A 302 21.76 1.76 1.85
N PRO A 303 22.60 2.80 1.74
CA PRO A 303 23.14 3.46 2.94
C PRO A 303 22.06 4.11 3.81
N VAL A 304 21.06 4.75 3.20
CA VAL A 304 19.93 5.34 3.94
C VAL A 304 19.07 4.25 4.56
N TYR A 305 18.80 3.18 3.81
CA TYR A 305 18.07 2.02 4.34
C TYR A 305 18.73 1.46 5.62
N MET A 306 20.05 1.27 5.63
CA MET A 306 20.78 0.77 6.79
C MET A 306 20.68 1.73 8.00
N HIS A 307 20.81 3.04 7.78
CA HIS A 307 20.67 4.04 8.85
C HIS A 307 19.26 4.03 9.46
N ILE A 308 18.22 3.96 8.63
CA ILE A 308 16.83 3.90 9.10
C ILE A 308 16.60 2.66 9.97
N ARG A 309 17.20 1.52 9.62
CA ARG A 309 17.12 0.29 10.44
C ARG A 309 17.75 0.49 11.82
N VAL A 310 18.90 1.18 11.90
CA VAL A 310 19.53 1.54 13.18
C VAL A 310 18.64 2.48 13.99
N LEU A 311 18.01 3.48 13.36
CA LEU A 311 17.07 4.39 14.04
C LEU A 311 15.85 3.64 14.59
N VAL A 312 15.25 2.73 13.82
CA VAL A 312 14.12 1.91 14.30
C VAL A 312 14.53 1.04 15.49
N ALA A 313 15.73 0.45 15.46
CA ALA A 313 16.26 -0.33 16.58
C ALA A 313 16.51 0.55 17.82
N ALA A 314 17.09 1.74 17.65
CA ALA A 314 17.30 2.70 18.73
C ALA A 314 15.97 3.16 19.34
N TYR A 315 14.95 3.43 18.52
CA TYR A 315 13.60 3.78 19.00
C TYR A 315 13.01 2.64 19.85
N LEU A 316 13.10 1.40 19.37
CA LEU A 316 12.62 0.22 20.11
C LEU A 316 13.35 0.09 21.45
N PHE A 317 14.67 0.25 21.45
CA PHE A 317 15.49 0.24 22.66
C PHE A 317 15.05 1.30 23.65
N GLN A 318 14.87 2.55 23.23
CA GLN A 318 14.41 3.63 24.12
C GLN A 318 13.00 3.40 24.67
N THR A 319 12.13 2.78 23.89
CA THR A 319 10.78 2.42 24.35
C THR A 319 10.86 1.35 25.43
N GLY A 320 11.66 0.30 25.21
CA GLY A 320 11.94 -0.72 26.22
C GLY A 320 12.58 -0.15 27.47
N TYR A 321 13.60 0.70 27.32
CA TYR A 321 14.28 1.40 28.41
C TYR A 321 13.33 2.24 29.26
N GLY A 322 12.42 2.99 28.62
CA GLY A 322 11.42 3.80 29.34
C GLY A 322 10.48 2.95 30.19
N HIS A 323 10.02 1.82 29.67
CA HIS A 323 9.18 0.88 30.42
C HIS A 323 9.96 0.18 31.54
N PHE A 324 11.18 -0.28 31.27
CA PHE A 324 12.08 -0.85 32.27
C PHE A 324 12.35 0.13 33.41
N SER A 325 12.77 1.36 33.09
CA SER A 325 13.07 2.39 34.09
C SER A 325 11.83 2.72 34.93
N TYR A 326 10.64 2.71 34.34
CA TYR A 326 9.42 2.91 35.11
C TYR A 326 9.22 1.79 36.15
N PHE A 327 9.29 0.53 35.74
CA PHE A 327 9.11 -0.61 36.64
C PHE A 327 10.20 -0.67 37.72
N TRP A 328 11.43 -0.34 37.34
CA TRP A 328 12.58 -0.29 38.24
C TRP A 328 12.45 0.80 39.32
N LEU A 329 11.99 2.00 38.94
CA LEU A 329 11.89 3.15 39.85
C LEU A 329 10.59 3.15 40.67
N LYS A 330 9.43 2.92 40.03
CA LYS A 330 8.12 3.02 40.69
C LYS A 330 7.67 1.69 41.31
N GLY A 331 8.10 0.54 40.78
CA GLY A 331 7.72 -0.78 41.30
C GLY A 331 6.24 -1.15 41.11
N ASP A 332 5.51 -0.45 40.24
CA ASP A 332 4.10 -0.74 39.97
C ASP A 332 3.96 -1.77 38.84
N PHE A 333 3.60 -2.99 39.23
CA PHE A 333 3.35 -4.14 38.33
C PHE A 333 1.85 -4.44 38.15
N GLY A 334 0.97 -3.47 38.39
CA GLY A 334 -0.47 -3.67 38.25
C GLY A 334 -0.90 -4.03 36.83
N VAL A 335 -1.82 -4.99 36.71
CA VAL A 335 -2.41 -5.41 35.41
C VAL A 335 -3.15 -4.26 34.72
N TYR A 336 -3.77 -3.37 35.48
CA TYR A 336 -4.37 -2.13 34.95
C TYR A 336 -3.36 -1.30 34.15
N ARG A 337 -2.14 -1.19 34.71
CA ARG A 337 -0.89 -0.74 34.07
C ARG A 337 -0.75 -1.23 32.64
N VAL A 338 -0.62 -2.54 32.56
CA VAL A 338 -0.38 -3.29 31.33
C VAL A 338 -1.50 -3.05 30.32
N CYS A 339 -2.76 -3.18 30.74
CA CYS A 339 -3.91 -2.95 29.87
C CYS A 339 -3.93 -1.51 29.31
N GLN A 340 -3.62 -0.50 30.12
CA GLN A 340 -3.57 0.90 29.68
C GLN A 340 -2.47 1.13 28.62
N VAL A 341 -1.28 0.56 28.82
CA VAL A 341 -0.17 0.68 27.86
C VAL A 341 -0.48 -0.07 26.57
N LEU A 342 -1.00 -1.30 26.67
CA LEU A 342 -1.40 -2.10 25.51
C LEU A 342 -2.47 -1.38 24.70
N PHE A 343 -3.48 -0.81 25.35
CA PHE A 343 -4.49 -0.01 24.67
C PHE A 343 -3.85 1.19 23.95
N ARG A 344 -3.03 1.98 24.67
CA ARG A 344 -2.37 3.17 24.09
C ARG A 344 -1.52 2.85 22.86
N LEU A 345 -0.78 1.74 22.89
CA LEU A 345 0.10 1.34 21.78
C LEU A 345 -0.68 0.82 20.56
N ASN A 346 -1.70 0.00 20.81
CA ASN A 346 -2.33 -0.80 19.76
C ASN A 346 -3.63 -0.19 19.21
N PHE A 347 -4.27 0.72 19.94
CA PHE A 347 -5.61 1.23 19.60
C PHE A 347 -5.71 1.72 18.16
N LEU A 348 -4.82 2.63 17.73
CA LEU A 348 -4.86 3.20 16.39
C LEU A 348 -4.60 2.13 15.31
N VAL A 349 -3.61 1.26 15.52
CA VAL A 349 -3.23 0.25 14.52
C VAL A 349 -4.30 -0.81 14.36
N VAL A 350 -4.93 -1.27 15.44
CA VAL A 350 -6.03 -2.23 15.37
C VAL A 350 -7.22 -1.66 14.60
N VAL A 351 -7.61 -0.42 14.90
CA VAL A 351 -8.68 0.26 14.15
C VAL A 351 -8.30 0.42 12.68
N LEU A 352 -7.05 0.77 12.39
CA LEU A 352 -6.55 0.90 11.01
C LEU A 352 -6.56 -0.44 10.27
N CYS A 353 -6.20 -1.55 10.92
CA CYS A 353 -6.26 -2.90 10.34
C CYS A 353 -7.69 -3.30 9.97
N ILE A 354 -8.67 -2.98 10.83
CA ILE A 354 -10.09 -3.23 10.62
C ILE A 354 -10.62 -2.43 9.42
N VAL A 355 -10.30 -1.13 9.36
CA VAL A 355 -10.79 -0.24 8.29
C VAL A 355 -10.11 -0.53 6.96
N MET A 356 -8.81 -0.84 6.98
CA MET A 356 -8.00 -1.03 5.76
C MET A 356 -7.98 -2.46 5.24
N ASP A 357 -8.56 -3.41 5.98
CA ASP A 357 -8.52 -4.85 5.70
C ASP A 357 -7.08 -5.34 5.47
N ARG A 358 -6.22 -5.05 6.45
CA ARG A 358 -4.82 -5.48 6.44
C ARG A 358 -4.50 -6.30 7.69
N PRO A 359 -3.68 -7.35 7.57
CA PRO A 359 -3.27 -8.13 8.73
C PRO A 359 -2.47 -7.24 9.68
N TYR A 360 -2.56 -7.52 10.98
CA TYR A 360 -1.89 -6.75 12.03
C TYR A 360 -0.37 -6.63 11.82
N GLN A 361 0.25 -7.67 11.25
CA GLN A 361 1.67 -7.71 10.94
C GLN A 361 2.11 -6.70 9.86
N PHE A 362 1.18 -6.19 9.05
CA PHE A 362 1.47 -5.17 8.05
C PHE A 362 2.07 -3.90 8.70
N TYR A 363 1.61 -3.55 9.90
CA TYR A 363 2.14 -2.44 10.69
C TYR A 363 3.19 -2.91 11.70
N TYR A 364 4.15 -3.71 11.25
CA TYR A 364 5.09 -4.54 12.05
C TYR A 364 5.69 -3.87 13.30
N PHE A 365 5.91 -2.56 13.27
CA PHE A 365 6.54 -1.82 14.35
C PHE A 365 5.73 -1.85 15.66
N VAL A 366 4.40 -1.68 15.59
CA VAL A 366 3.54 -1.68 16.79
C VAL A 366 3.40 -3.08 17.42
N PRO A 367 3.15 -4.16 16.66
CA PRO A 367 3.27 -5.54 17.14
C PRO A 367 4.61 -5.79 17.83
N LEU A 368 5.71 -5.34 17.22
CA LEU A 368 7.06 -5.53 17.76
C LEU A 368 7.24 -4.85 19.13
N VAL A 369 6.85 -3.58 19.25
CA VAL A 369 6.92 -2.84 20.52
C VAL A 369 6.05 -3.51 21.59
N THR A 370 4.85 -3.97 21.23
CA THR A 370 3.95 -4.66 22.15
C THR A 370 4.55 -5.97 22.68
N VAL A 371 5.16 -6.79 21.81
CA VAL A 371 5.84 -8.02 22.22
C VAL A 371 6.99 -7.73 23.19
N TRP A 372 7.86 -6.78 22.85
CA TRP A 372 8.99 -6.43 23.71
C TRP A 372 8.56 -5.82 25.03
N PHE A 373 7.49 -5.02 25.04
CA PHE A 373 6.89 -4.54 26.28
C PHE A 373 6.42 -5.69 27.17
N MET A 374 5.74 -6.69 26.60
CA MET A 374 5.28 -7.88 27.35
C MET A 374 6.45 -8.71 27.88
N ILE A 375 7.53 -8.87 27.10
CA ILE A 375 8.76 -9.55 27.54
C ILE A 375 9.37 -8.82 28.73
N ILE A 376 9.57 -7.50 28.64
CA ILE A 376 10.14 -6.70 29.74
C ILE A 376 9.27 -6.79 30.99
N TYR A 377 7.95 -6.67 30.83
CA TYR A 377 7.01 -6.82 31.93
C TYR A 377 7.14 -8.20 32.58
N ALA A 378 7.14 -9.29 31.79
CA ALA A 378 7.28 -10.64 32.31
C ALA A 378 8.61 -10.84 33.05
N THR A 379 9.75 -10.43 32.47
CA THR A 379 11.07 -10.58 33.09
C THR A 379 11.17 -9.88 34.45
N LEU A 380 10.57 -8.69 34.59
CA LEU A 380 10.61 -7.93 35.84
C LEU A 380 9.53 -8.37 36.85
N ALA A 381 8.35 -8.80 36.38
CA ALA A 381 7.24 -9.21 37.23
C ALA A 381 7.42 -10.62 37.80
N ILE A 382 8.10 -11.53 37.08
CA ILE A 382 8.43 -12.88 37.57
C ILE A 382 9.19 -12.77 38.89
N TRP A 383 8.82 -13.58 39.87
CA TRP A 383 9.46 -13.53 41.18
C TRP A 383 10.96 -13.89 41.10
N PRO A 384 11.86 -13.21 41.84
CA PRO A 384 11.60 -12.11 42.76
C PRO A 384 11.45 -10.75 42.05
N GLN A 385 10.52 -9.92 42.51
CA GLN A 385 10.35 -8.55 42.02
C GLN A 385 11.48 -7.67 42.58
N ILE A 386 12.32 -7.17 41.67
CA ILE A 386 13.50 -6.37 42.01
C ILE A 386 13.21 -4.93 41.60
N VAL A 387 13.10 -4.06 42.61
CA VAL A 387 12.83 -2.63 42.45
C VAL A 387 14.01 -1.87 43.07
N GLN A 388 14.31 -0.67 42.57
CA GLN A 388 15.44 0.14 43.03
C GLN A 388 15.48 0.29 44.57
N LYS A 389 14.32 0.53 45.20
CA LYS A 389 14.21 0.66 46.67
C LYS A 389 14.72 -0.57 47.43
N LYS A 390 14.53 -1.77 46.87
CA LYS A 390 14.98 -3.04 47.43
C LYS A 390 16.45 -3.33 47.08
N ALA A 391 16.91 -2.85 45.93
CA ALA A 391 18.26 -3.07 45.43
C ALA A 391 19.32 -2.17 46.10
N ASN A 392 18.97 -0.93 46.43
CA ASN A 392 19.89 0.01 47.09
C ASN A 392 20.42 -0.47 48.46
N GLY A 393 19.76 -1.45 49.09
CA GLY A 393 20.19 -2.00 50.38
C GLY A 393 21.10 -3.23 50.30
N ASN A 394 21.23 -3.89 49.13
CA ASN A 394 22.04 -5.10 49.01
C ASN A 394 22.48 -5.39 47.56
N CYS A 395 23.79 -5.54 47.33
CA CYS A 395 24.39 -5.82 46.01
C CYS A 395 23.82 -7.10 45.35
N LEU A 396 23.39 -8.08 46.16
CA LEU A 396 22.76 -9.32 45.71
C LEU A 396 21.53 -9.10 44.80
N TRP A 397 20.76 -8.03 45.03
CA TRP A 397 19.60 -7.71 44.20
C TRP A 397 19.98 -7.15 42.83
N HIS A 398 21.10 -6.42 42.74
CA HIS A 398 21.66 -6.01 41.45
C HIS A 398 22.18 -7.21 40.65
N LEU A 399 22.85 -8.15 41.31
CA LEU A 399 23.29 -9.40 40.70
C LEU A 399 22.10 -10.26 40.22
N GLY A 400 21.03 -10.34 41.02
CA GLY A 400 19.81 -11.06 40.65
C GLY A 400 19.09 -10.45 39.43
N LEU A 401 19.09 -9.12 39.29
CA LEU A 401 18.58 -8.47 38.09
C LEU A 401 19.43 -8.77 36.86
N LEU A 402 20.76 -8.71 37.02
CA LEU A 402 21.70 -9.01 35.94
C LEU A 402 21.55 -10.45 35.46
N LEU A 403 21.35 -11.41 36.37
CA LEU A 403 21.08 -12.81 36.04
C LEU A 403 19.78 -12.97 35.22
N LYS A 404 18.71 -12.25 35.59
CA LYS A 404 17.46 -12.25 34.82
C LYS A 404 17.64 -11.72 33.40
N LEU A 405 18.39 -10.63 33.23
CA LEU A 405 18.69 -10.07 31.93
C LEU A 405 19.60 -10.98 31.10
N LEU A 406 20.58 -11.64 31.73
CA LEU A 406 21.43 -12.63 31.08
C LEU A 406 20.62 -13.84 30.61
N CYS A 407 19.71 -14.35 31.44
CA CYS A 407 18.78 -15.42 31.06
C CYS A 407 17.92 -15.01 29.85
N LEU A 408 17.37 -13.79 29.87
CA LEU A 408 16.62 -13.25 28.74
C LEU A 408 17.49 -13.18 27.47
N LEU A 409 18.73 -12.69 27.58
CA LEU A 409 19.68 -12.61 26.45
C LEU A 409 19.99 -14.00 25.88
N THR A 410 20.21 -14.99 26.74
CA THR A 410 20.45 -16.38 26.33
C THR A 410 19.22 -16.95 25.61
N CYS A 411 18.00 -16.71 26.12
CA CYS A 411 16.77 -17.13 25.43
C CYS A 411 16.64 -16.47 24.05
N ILE A 412 16.93 -15.18 23.94
CA ILE A 412 16.92 -14.45 22.65
C ILE A 412 17.96 -15.05 21.69
N TYR A 413 19.16 -15.36 22.18
CA TYR A 413 20.22 -15.97 21.40
C TYR A 413 19.80 -17.34 20.83
N PHE A 414 19.21 -18.21 21.67
CA PHE A 414 18.68 -19.50 21.20
C PHE A 414 17.54 -19.35 20.20
N LEU A 415 16.61 -18.42 20.43
CA LEU A 415 15.52 -18.13 19.48
C LEU A 415 16.04 -17.62 18.14
N SER A 416 17.09 -16.80 18.15
CA SER A 416 17.73 -16.29 16.93
C SER A 416 18.47 -17.38 16.14
N TYR A 417 18.99 -18.41 16.81
CA TYR A 417 19.68 -19.52 16.16
C TYR A 417 18.71 -20.62 15.68
N SER A 418 17.49 -20.64 16.22
CA SER A 418 16.44 -21.58 15.81
C SER A 418 15.70 -21.15 14.55
N GLN A 419 15.94 -19.92 14.05
CA GLN A 419 15.48 -19.43 12.75
C GLN A 419 16.52 -19.74 11.68
#